data_AF-A0A0L0DRN9-F1
#
_entry.id   AF-A0A0L0DRN9-F1
#
_cell.length_a   1.000
_cell.length_b   1.000
_cell.length_c   1.000
_cell.angle_alpha   90.00
_cell.angle_beta   90.00
_cell.angle_gamma   90.00
#
_symmetry.space_group_name_H-M   'P 1'
#
loop_
_entity.id
_entity.type
_entity.pdbx_description
1 polymer ?
#
loop_
_entity_poly.entity_id
_entity_poly.type
_entity_poly.pdbx_seq_one_letter_code
_entity_poly.pdbx_strand_id
1 'polypeptide(L)' 'MLENERKFNMPKSTGSSRSAMTRSAASRIQSATARANGGSVSKGSFAARAQSAAASNSSASTTSK' A
#
# COMPACT_ATOMS: atom_id res chain seq x y z
N MET A 1 33.91 -22.85 23.39
CA MET A 1 33.66 -21.44 23.78
C MET A 1 34.37 -20.55 22.79
N LEU A 2 33.77 -19.38 22.51
CA LEU A 2 34.23 -18.24 21.71
C LEU A 2 33.78 -18.11 20.24
N GLU A 3 33.06 -16.99 20.04
CA GLU A 3 32.98 -16.10 18.87
C GLU A 3 32.04 -16.49 17.70
N ASN A 4 30.86 -15.84 17.66
CA ASN A 4 30.57 -14.94 16.54
C ASN A 4 29.38 -14.02 16.82
N GLU A 5 29.71 -12.79 17.19
CA GLU A 5 28.80 -11.67 17.22
C GLU A 5 28.40 -11.27 15.79
N ARG A 6 27.15 -11.53 15.41
CA ARG A 6 26.41 -10.60 14.55
C ARG A 6 25.01 -10.45 15.09
N LYS A 7 24.92 -9.58 16.11
CA LYS A 7 23.72 -8.84 16.46
C LYS A 7 23.19 -8.18 15.18
N PHE A 8 22.29 -8.85 14.46
CA PHE A 8 21.41 -8.17 13.52
C PHE A 8 20.48 -7.33 14.38
N ASN A 9 20.87 -6.08 14.60
CA ASN A 9 20.00 -5.01 15.06
C ASN A 9 18.94 -4.78 13.97
N MET A 10 17.92 -5.65 13.93
CA MET A 10 16.70 -5.34 13.20
C MET A 10 15.99 -4.25 13.99
N PRO A 11 15.80 -3.02 13.45
CA PRO A 11 14.83 -2.13 14.06
C PRO A 11 13.50 -2.87 14.02
N LYS A 12 12.95 -3.14 15.21
CA LYS A 12 11.58 -3.60 15.38
C LYS A 12 10.74 -2.56 14.65
N SER A 13 10.12 -2.94 13.54
CA SER A 13 9.32 -2.04 12.70
C SER A 13 8.14 -1.52 13.52
N THR A 14 8.36 -0.40 14.18
CA THR A 14 7.34 0.42 14.83
C THR A 14 6.50 1.06 13.72
N GLY A 15 5.50 0.31 13.23
CA GLY A 15 4.50 0.76 12.27
C GLY A 15 4.95 0.74 10.79
N SER A 16 4.16 0.08 9.95
CA SER A 16 4.12 0.27 8.50
C SER A 16 5.35 -0.13 7.65
N SER A 17 5.62 -1.44 7.53
CA SER A 17 6.27 -2.00 6.32
C SER A 17 5.33 -2.87 5.47
N ARG A 18 4.01 -2.76 5.67
CA ARG A 18 3.05 -3.24 4.67
C ARG A 18 3.19 -2.33 3.46
N SER A 19 3.46 -2.89 2.28
CA SER A 19 3.53 -2.14 1.03
C SER A 19 2.29 -1.24 0.91
N ALA A 20 2.48 0.06 1.14
CA ALA A 20 1.38 0.99 1.19
C ALA A 20 0.76 1.08 -0.20
N MET A 21 -0.57 1.13 -0.26
CA MET A 21 -1.26 1.27 -1.53
C MET A 21 -0.89 2.61 -2.17
N THR A 22 -0.28 2.56 -3.36
CA THR A 22 0.16 3.75 -4.10
C THR A 22 -0.90 4.17 -5.12
N ARG A 23 -0.91 5.47 -5.49
CA ARG A 23 -1.81 5.98 -6.53
C ARG A 23 -1.62 5.28 -7.87
N SER A 24 -0.37 4.97 -8.26
CA SER A 24 -0.07 4.24 -9.49
C SER A 24 -0.65 2.82 -9.48
N ALA A 25 -0.49 2.09 -8.37
CA ALA A 25 -1.09 0.77 -8.20
C ALA A 25 -2.63 0.84 -8.24
N ALA A 26 -3.24 1.81 -7.55
CA ALA A 26 -4.68 2.01 -7.55
C ALA A 26 -5.23 2.32 -8.96
N SER A 27 -4.55 3.18 -9.75
CA SER A 27 -4.94 3.46 -11.14
C SER A 27 -4.91 2.22 -12.02
N ARG A 28 -3.89 1.36 -11.86
CA ARG A 28 -3.81 0.09 -12.60
C ARG A 28 -4.97 -0.84 -12.25
N ILE A 29 -5.29 -0.94 -10.95
CA ILE A 29 -6.40 -1.76 -10.46
C ILE A 29 -7.75 -1.22 -10.96
N GLN A 30 -7.94 0.10 -10.95
CA GLN A 30 -9.12 0.75 -11.47
C GLN A 30 -9.29 0.47 -12.97
N SER A 31 -8.24 0.68 -13.77
CA SER A 31 -8.28 0.46 -15.22
C SER A 31 -8.64 -0.98 -15.58
N ALA A 32 -7.98 -1.96 -14.94
CA ALA A 32 -8.28 -3.38 -15.16
C ALA A 32 -9.73 -3.73 -14.81
N THR A 33 -10.22 -3.21 -13.68
CA THR A 33 -11.60 -3.44 -13.22
C THR A 33 -12.62 -2.78 -14.14
N ALA A 34 -12.39 -1.53 -14.55
CA ALA A 34 -13.25 -0.83 -15.48
C ALA A 34 -13.35 -1.57 -16.82
N ARG A 35 -12.23 -2.03 -17.38
CA ARG A 35 -12.22 -2.83 -18.60
C ARG A 35 -13.02 -4.14 -18.47
N ALA A 36 -12.95 -4.79 -17.31
CA ALA A 36 -13.70 -6.01 -17.05
C ALA A 36 -15.21 -5.78 -16.84
N ASN A 37 -15.63 -4.58 -16.40
CA ASN A 37 -17.02 -4.27 -16.02
C ASN A 37 -17.65 -3.21 -16.93
N GLY A 38 -17.29 -3.18 -18.22
CA GLY A 38 -17.92 -2.30 -19.21
C GLY A 38 -17.67 -0.80 -18.98
N GLY A 39 -16.53 -0.43 -18.40
CA GLY A 39 -16.14 0.94 -18.10
C GLY A 39 -16.45 1.41 -16.68
N SER A 40 -17.00 0.54 -15.83
CA SER A 40 -17.46 0.91 -14.48
C SER A 40 -16.69 0.21 -13.35
N VAL A 41 -16.73 0.78 -12.15
CA VAL A 41 -16.19 0.14 -10.94
C VAL A 41 -17.29 0.07 -9.89
N SER A 42 -17.66 -1.15 -9.50
CA SER A 42 -18.71 -1.38 -8.51
C SER A 42 -18.31 -0.88 -7.13
N LYS A 43 -19.27 -0.29 -6.40
CA LYS A 43 -19.09 0.10 -5.00
C LYS A 43 -18.77 -1.14 -4.15
N GLY A 44 -17.81 -1.01 -3.24
CA GLY A 44 -17.37 -2.11 -2.39
C GLY A 44 -16.43 -3.12 -3.06
N SER A 45 -16.15 -2.96 -4.37
CA SER A 45 -15.14 -3.76 -5.06
C SER A 45 -13.74 -3.51 -4.51
N PHE A 46 -12.83 -4.45 -4.81
CA PHE A 46 -11.41 -4.28 -4.46
C PHE A 46 -10.82 -2.99 -5.03
N ALA A 47 -11.19 -2.58 -6.25
CA ALA A 47 -10.75 -1.33 -6.84
C ALA A 47 -11.22 -0.09 -6.06
N ALA A 48 -12.45 -0.09 -5.56
CA ALA A 48 -12.94 0.99 -4.70
C ALA A 48 -12.12 1.07 -3.40
N ARG A 49 -11.83 -0.08 -2.76
CA ARG A 49 -10.99 -0.15 -1.54
C ARG A 49 -9.55 0.29 -1.80
N ALA A 50 -8.99 -0.10 -2.95
CA ALA A 50 -7.67 0.29 -3.41
C ALA A 50 -7.53 1.81 -3.55
N GLN A 51 -8.51 2.46 -4.17
CA GLN A 51 -8.54 3.91 -4.31
C GLN A 51 -8.67 4.61 -2.95
N SER A 52 -9.57 4.14 -2.07
CA SER A 52 -9.69 4.67 -0.71
C SER A 52 -8.37 4.57 0.06
N ALA A 53 -7.69 3.42 0.01
CA ALA A 53 -6.39 3.24 0.65
C ALA A 53 -5.33 4.19 0.08
N ALA A 54 -5.26 4.35 -1.25
CA ALA A 54 -4.33 5.30 -1.88
C ALA A 54 -4.62 6.76 -1.50
N ALA A 55 -5.89 7.14 -1.38
CA ALA A 55 -6.31 8.47 -0.93
C ALA A 55 -5.93 8.72 0.54
N SER A 56 -6.23 7.76 1.43
CA SER A 56 -5.85 7.82 2.86
C SER A 56 -4.33 7.83 3.06
N ASN A 57 -3.59 7.09 2.23
CA ASN A 57 -2.13 7.10 2.27
C ASN A 57 -1.55 8.41 1.71
N SER A 58 -2.26 9.08 0.78
CA SER A 58 -1.87 10.40 0.31
C SER A 58 -1.97 11.43 1.44
N SER A 59 -3.00 11.36 2.30
CA SER A 59 -3.13 12.21 3.50
C SER A 59 -2.17 11.86 4.63
N ALA A 60 -1.72 10.60 4.74
CA ALA A 60 -0.72 10.20 5.73
C ALA A 60 0.73 10.48 5.27
N SER A 61 0.96 10.67 3.97
CA SER A 61 2.29 10.91 3.40
C SER A 61 2.76 12.38 3.43
N THR A 62 1.97 13.30 4.02
CA THR A 62 2.31 14.73 4.09
C THR A 62 2.83 15.16 5.48
N THR A 63 2.93 14.27 6.47
CA THR A 63 3.42 14.60 7.83
C THR A 63 4.89 14.21 8.09
N SER A 64 5.68 13.91 7.06
CA SER A 64 7.13 13.86 7.19
C SER A 64 7.77 15.04 6.44
N LYS A 65 7.68 16.25 7.00
CA LYS A 65 8.58 17.34 6.65
C LYS A 65 8.76 18.30 7.81
#